data_AF-A0A7W7TXH7-F1
#
_entry.id   AF-A0A7W7TXH7-F1
#
_cell.length_a   1.000
_cell.length_b   1.000
_cell.length_c   1.000
_cell.angle_alpha   90.00
_cell.angle_beta   90.00
_cell.angle_gamma   90.00
#
_symmetry.space_group_name_H-M   'P 1'
#
loop_
_entity.id
_entity.type
_entity.pdbx_description
1 polymer ?
#
loop_
_entity_poly.entity_id
_entity_poly.type
_entity_poly.pdbx_seq_one_letter_code
_entity_poly.pdbx_strand_id
1 'polypeptide(L)'
;MTADMEHLLNVRLCERFGDAAEWAEVTALTASHLRVVVSALGPEDAMTFLTAARRALDEEESRAGTIHLGFGAHLWTHLEDVPMGASPLARASAWDAMLTMHRLSVLDPEPGLGTHLDSALDACRLRLVPAAAGF
;
A
#
# COMPACT_ATOMS: atom_id res chain seq x y z
N MET A 1 9.02 3.91 16.18
CA MET A 1 9.44 3.37 14.87
C MET A 1 8.33 3.56 13.83
N THR A 2 7.07 3.26 14.16
CA THR A 2 5.88 3.51 13.32
C THR A 2 5.67 4.99 12.94
N ALA A 3 5.81 5.91 13.89
CA ALA A 3 5.61 7.36 13.65
C ALA A 3 6.50 7.97 12.55
N ASP A 4 7.70 7.43 12.36
CA ASP A 4 8.65 7.87 11.34
C ASP A 4 8.21 7.42 9.93
N MET A 5 7.70 6.20 9.82
CA MET A 5 7.17 5.67 8.57
C MET A 5 5.83 6.31 8.18
N GLU A 6 4.94 6.56 9.15
CA GLU A 6 3.70 7.32 8.89
C GLU A 6 4.00 8.74 8.42
N HIS A 7 5.04 9.39 8.99
CA HIS A 7 5.48 10.70 8.55
C HIS A 7 6.00 10.68 7.11
N LEU A 8 6.91 9.75 6.79
CA LEU A 8 7.45 9.60 5.43
C LEU A 8 6.35 9.29 4.41
N LEU A 9 5.40 8.42 4.77
CA LEU A 9 4.23 8.14 3.95
C LEU A 9 3.42 9.42 3.71
N ASN A 10 3.15 10.19 4.76
CA ASN A 10 2.38 11.43 4.63
C ASN A 10 3.10 12.45 3.74
N VAL A 11 4.43 12.59 3.87
CA VAL A 11 5.24 13.45 3.00
C VAL A 11 5.10 13.03 1.54
N ARG A 12 5.25 11.72 1.24
CA ARG A 12 5.15 11.21 -0.15
C ARG A 12 3.76 11.39 -0.74
N LEU A 13 2.72 11.18 0.06
CA LEU A 13 1.35 11.42 -0.37
C LEU A 13 1.09 12.91 -0.63
N CYS A 14 1.58 13.82 0.22
CA CYS A 14 1.44 15.25 -0.02
C CYS A 14 2.23 15.73 -1.25
N GLU A 15 3.44 15.22 -1.46
CA GLU A 15 4.22 15.50 -2.69
C GLU A 15 3.47 15.05 -3.95
N ARG A 16 2.70 13.95 -3.85
CA ARG A 16 1.97 13.38 -4.99
C ARG A 16 0.62 14.03 -5.24
N PHE A 17 -0.13 14.31 -4.18
CA PHE A 17 -1.55 14.71 -4.25
C PHE A 17 -1.84 16.14 -3.78
N GLY A 18 -0.81 16.89 -3.38
CA GLY A 18 -0.95 18.25 -2.85
C GLY A 18 -1.30 18.27 -1.36
N ASP A 19 -1.86 19.38 -0.89
CA ASP A 19 -2.20 19.56 0.53
C ASP A 19 -3.27 18.54 0.98
N ALA A 20 -3.00 17.88 2.11
CA ALA A 20 -3.93 16.92 2.71
C ALA A 20 -5.29 17.52 3.05
N ALA A 21 -5.38 18.83 3.30
CA ALA A 21 -6.64 19.53 3.52
C ALA A 21 -7.50 19.64 2.25
N GLU A 22 -6.90 19.50 1.07
CA GLU A 22 -7.54 19.64 -0.24
C GLU A 22 -7.75 18.30 -0.96
N TRP A 23 -7.31 17.19 -0.36
CA TRP A 23 -7.47 15.87 -0.97
C TRP A 23 -8.93 15.54 -1.22
N ALA A 24 -9.18 14.92 -2.37
CA ALA A 24 -10.45 14.25 -2.62
C ALA A 24 -10.72 13.20 -1.53
N GLU A 25 -11.99 12.95 -1.24
CA GLU A 25 -12.40 12.03 -0.17
C GLU A 25 -11.78 10.63 -0.34
N VAL A 26 -11.75 10.11 -1.57
CA VAL A 26 -11.18 8.80 -1.87
C VAL A 26 -9.67 8.77 -1.62
N THR A 27 -8.95 9.85 -1.95
CA THR A 27 -7.51 9.98 -1.64
C THR A 27 -7.29 9.99 -0.12
N ALA A 28 -8.09 10.74 0.62
CA ALA A 28 -8.00 10.80 2.08
C ALA A 28 -8.30 9.45 2.75
N LEU A 29 -9.32 8.73 2.28
CA LEU A 29 -9.66 7.40 2.75
C LEU A 29 -8.58 6.38 2.41
N THR A 30 -8.05 6.41 1.18
CA THR A 30 -6.97 5.51 0.75
C THR A 30 -5.70 5.76 1.56
N ALA A 31 -5.32 7.02 1.76
CA ALA A 31 -4.20 7.41 2.61
C ALA A 31 -4.38 6.91 4.06
N SER A 32 -5.59 6.97 4.61
CA SER A 32 -5.88 6.45 5.95
C SER A 32 -5.67 4.94 6.04
N HIS A 33 -6.12 4.17 5.04
CA HIS A 33 -5.92 2.72 5.01
C HIS A 33 -4.46 2.34 4.78
N LEU A 34 -3.70 3.11 3.99
CA LEU A 34 -2.25 2.93 3.86
C LEU A 34 -1.53 3.09 5.20
N ARG A 35 -1.92 4.09 6.01
CA ARG A 35 -1.37 4.26 7.36
C ARG A 35 -1.61 3.04 8.24
N VAL A 36 -2.81 2.43 8.16
CA VAL A 36 -3.11 1.17 8.86
C VAL A 36 -2.17 0.05 8.40
N VAL A 37 -1.97 -0.12 7.10
CA VAL A 37 -1.08 -1.17 6.55
C VAL A 37 0.35 -1.00 7.07
N VAL A 38 0.93 0.21 6.91
CA VAL A 38 2.33 0.43 7.32
C VAL A 38 2.53 0.33 8.82
N SER A 39 1.56 0.77 9.62
CA SER A 39 1.64 0.72 11.08
C SER A 39 1.41 -0.67 11.65
N ALA A 40 0.54 -1.47 11.01
CA ALA A 40 0.31 -2.86 11.41
C ALA A 40 1.51 -3.76 11.09
N LEU A 41 2.09 -3.61 9.90
CA LEU A 41 3.12 -4.54 9.40
C LEU A 41 4.55 -4.13 9.79
N GLY A 42 4.83 -2.85 9.99
CA GLY A 42 6.22 -2.39 10.08
C GLY A 42 6.88 -2.30 8.70
N PRO A 43 8.07 -1.68 8.58
CA PRO A 43 8.61 -1.23 7.30
C PRO A 43 8.98 -2.37 6.33
N GLU A 44 9.55 -3.46 6.85
CA GLU A 44 9.99 -4.60 6.02
C GLU A 44 8.79 -5.41 5.48
N ASP A 45 7.86 -5.77 6.36
CA ASP A 45 6.65 -6.50 5.97
C ASP A 45 5.70 -5.61 5.15
N ALA A 46 5.63 -4.30 5.44
CA ALA A 46 4.86 -3.36 4.62
C ALA A 46 5.43 -3.25 3.20
N MET A 47 6.75 -3.16 3.03
CA MET A 47 7.39 -3.17 1.71
C MET A 47 7.01 -4.41 0.92
N THR A 48 7.12 -5.57 1.56
CA THR A 48 6.79 -6.87 0.98
C THR A 48 5.32 -6.94 0.57
N PHE A 49 4.43 -6.56 1.49
CA PHE A 49 2.99 -6.58 1.27
C PHE A 49 2.53 -5.59 0.18
N LEU A 50 3.01 -4.36 0.20
CA LEU A 50 2.68 -3.33 -0.79
C LEU A 50 3.22 -3.69 -2.18
N THR A 51 4.37 -4.36 -2.26
CA THR A 51 4.91 -4.87 -3.52
C THR A 51 4.03 -5.97 -4.09
N ALA A 52 3.57 -6.90 -3.24
CA ALA A 52 2.61 -7.93 -3.64
C ALA A 52 1.28 -7.33 -4.13
N ALA A 53 0.77 -6.30 -3.42
CA ALA A 53 -0.43 -5.57 -3.84
C ALA A 53 -0.25 -4.85 -5.18
N ARG A 54 0.90 -4.20 -5.42
CA ARG A 54 1.16 -3.55 -6.71
C ARG A 54 1.16 -4.55 -7.87
N ARG A 55 1.78 -5.72 -7.68
CA ARG A 55 1.78 -6.81 -8.68
C ARG A 55 0.39 -7.38 -8.91
N ALA A 56 -0.38 -7.58 -7.84
CA ALA A 56 -1.75 -8.05 -7.95
C ALA A 56 -2.64 -7.08 -8.76
N LEU A 57 -2.44 -5.76 -8.63
CA LEU A 57 -3.10 -4.77 -9.48
C LEU A 57 -2.70 -4.90 -10.94
N ASP A 58 -1.40 -4.98 -11.24
CA ASP A 58 -0.90 -5.15 -12.62
C ASP A 58 -1.46 -6.43 -13.27
N GLU A 59 -1.54 -7.52 -12.49
CA GLU A 59 -2.11 -8.78 -12.97
C GLU A 59 -3.61 -8.68 -13.23
N GLU A 60 -4.38 -8.02 -12.35
CA GLU A 60 -5.81 -7.81 -12.55
C GLU A 60 -6.08 -6.94 -13.78
N GLU A 61 -5.35 -5.82 -13.92
CA GLU A 61 -5.46 -4.90 -15.05
C GLU A 61 -5.09 -5.59 -16.38
N SER A 62 -3.98 -6.34 -16.41
CA SER A 62 -3.55 -7.05 -17.64
C SER A 62 -4.49 -8.17 -18.07
N ARG A 63 -5.30 -8.70 -17.15
CA ARG A 63 -6.26 -9.78 -17.42
C ARG A 63 -7.68 -9.26 -17.65
N ALA A 64 -7.91 -7.94 -17.57
CA ALA A 64 -9.21 -7.31 -17.74
C ALA A 64 -9.94 -7.90 -18.98
N GLY A 65 -11.17 -8.39 -18.80
CA GLY A 65 -11.94 -9.06 -19.86
C GLY A 65 -11.78 -10.58 -19.99
N THR A 66 -11.05 -11.27 -19.10
CA THR A 66 -10.96 -12.75 -19.05
C THR A 66 -11.68 -13.35 -17.83
N ILE A 67 -11.58 -14.67 -17.59
CA ILE A 67 -12.10 -15.30 -16.36
C ILE A 67 -11.24 -14.84 -15.19
N HIS A 68 -11.83 -14.06 -14.28
CA HIS A 68 -11.14 -13.34 -13.21
C HIS A 68 -11.26 -14.02 -11.85
N LEU A 69 -10.13 -14.22 -11.18
CA LEU A 69 -10.08 -14.56 -9.75
C LEU A 69 -10.18 -13.30 -8.86
N GLY A 70 -9.93 -12.11 -9.44
CA GLY A 70 -9.98 -10.80 -8.80
C GLY A 70 -8.72 -10.47 -7.99
N PHE A 71 -8.52 -9.19 -7.70
CA PHE A 71 -7.36 -8.65 -6.98
C PHE A 71 -6.98 -9.43 -5.72
N GLY A 72 -7.98 -9.79 -4.89
CA GLY A 72 -7.74 -10.51 -3.64
C GLY A 72 -7.10 -11.90 -3.85
N ALA A 73 -7.46 -12.60 -4.94
CA ALA A 73 -6.84 -13.89 -5.24
C ALA A 73 -5.39 -13.72 -5.71
N HIS A 74 -5.12 -12.74 -6.58
CA HIS A 74 -3.75 -12.42 -7.01
C HIS A 74 -2.87 -12.01 -5.81
N LEU A 75 -3.40 -11.18 -4.92
CA LEU A 75 -2.70 -10.77 -3.71
C LEU A 75 -2.38 -11.97 -2.80
N TRP A 76 -3.32 -12.92 -2.65
CA TRP A 76 -3.10 -14.14 -1.89
C TRP A 76 -1.95 -14.95 -2.48
N THR A 77 -1.97 -15.20 -3.79
CA THR A 77 -0.93 -15.94 -4.51
C THR A 77 0.46 -15.32 -4.34
N HIS A 78 0.55 -13.99 -4.27
CA HIS A 78 1.83 -13.32 -4.04
C HIS A 78 2.31 -13.35 -2.58
N LEU A 79 1.46 -13.72 -1.62
CA LEU A 79 1.77 -13.67 -0.19
C LEU A 79 1.78 -15.04 0.52
N GLU A 80 1.21 -16.08 -0.08
CA GLU A 80 0.98 -17.37 0.61
C GLU A 80 2.27 -18.01 1.14
N ASP A 81 3.35 -17.94 0.37
CA ASP A 81 4.65 -18.51 0.72
C ASP A 81 5.67 -17.47 1.21
N VAL A 82 5.24 -16.21 1.41
CA VAL A 82 6.15 -15.14 1.82
C VAL A 82 6.21 -15.07 3.34
N PRO A 83 7.38 -15.36 3.95
CA PRO A 83 7.54 -15.24 5.39
C PRO A 83 7.47 -13.76 5.79
N MET A 84 6.51 -13.43 6.65
CA MET A 84 6.37 -12.11 7.28
C MET A 84 6.48 -12.25 8.80
N GLY A 85 7.18 -11.30 9.44
CA GLY A 85 7.34 -11.26 10.90
C GLY A 85 6.08 -10.77 11.63
N ALA A 86 5.16 -10.12 10.91
CA ALA A 86 3.94 -9.55 11.44
C ALA A 86 3.00 -10.61 12.03
N SER A 87 2.35 -10.26 13.15
CA SER A 87 1.35 -11.12 13.78
C SER A 87 0.18 -11.45 12.82
N PRO A 88 -0.51 -12.58 13.00
CA PRO A 88 -1.68 -12.91 12.19
C PRO A 88 -2.75 -11.80 12.18
N LEU A 89 -2.96 -11.12 13.30
CA LEU A 89 -3.91 -10.01 13.41
C LEU A 89 -3.46 -8.80 12.58
N ALA A 90 -2.16 -8.46 12.62
CA ALA A 90 -1.61 -7.38 11.81
C ALA A 90 -1.75 -7.67 10.31
N ARG A 91 -1.49 -8.92 9.90
CA ARG A 91 -1.68 -9.37 8.51
C ARG A 91 -3.13 -9.29 8.08
N ALA A 92 -4.07 -9.72 8.92
CA ALA A 92 -5.51 -9.62 8.65
C ALA A 92 -5.96 -8.15 8.52
N SER A 93 -5.47 -7.27 9.41
CA SER A 93 -5.78 -5.83 9.33
C SER A 93 -5.25 -5.18 8.05
N ALA A 94 -4.02 -5.51 7.63
CA ALA A 94 -3.46 -5.02 6.38
C ALA A 94 -4.21 -5.56 5.15
N TRP A 95 -4.65 -6.82 5.21
CA TRP A 95 -5.48 -7.45 4.18
C TRP A 95 -6.80 -6.71 3.98
N ASP A 96 -7.56 -6.50 5.06
CA ASP A 96 -8.86 -5.82 5.00
C ASP A 96 -8.72 -4.37 4.53
N ALA A 97 -7.67 -3.66 4.99
CA ALA A 97 -7.37 -2.32 4.53
C ALA A 97 -7.09 -2.28 3.02
N MET A 98 -6.30 -3.24 2.51
CA MET A 98 -5.95 -3.33 1.10
C MET A 98 -7.16 -3.64 0.20
N LEU A 99 -8.00 -4.61 0.60
CA LEU A 99 -9.25 -4.89 -0.12
C LEU A 99 -10.20 -3.70 -0.11
N THR A 100 -10.22 -2.92 0.98
CA THR A 100 -11.04 -1.70 1.06
C THR A 100 -10.54 -0.63 0.10
N MET A 101 -9.22 -0.37 0.06
CA MET A 101 -8.63 0.57 -0.89
C MET A 101 -8.87 0.15 -2.34
N HIS A 102 -8.77 -1.15 -2.65
CA HIS A 102 -9.06 -1.66 -3.98
C HIS A 102 -10.52 -1.38 -4.39
N ARG A 103 -11.48 -1.68 -3.51
CA ARG A 103 -12.90 -1.36 -3.76
C ARG A 103 -13.13 0.14 -3.97
N LEU A 104 -12.48 1.00 -3.18
CA LEU A 104 -12.55 2.45 -3.36
C LEU A 104 -12.03 2.85 -4.75
N SER A 105 -10.91 2.28 -5.19
CA SER A 105 -10.37 2.57 -6.53
C SER A 105 -11.21 2.06 -7.69
N VAL A 106 -12.04 1.03 -7.48
CA VAL A 106 -13.01 0.59 -8.50
C VAL A 106 -14.19 1.56 -8.60
N LEU A 107 -14.59 2.17 -7.47
CA LEU A 107 -15.68 3.15 -7.42
C LEU A 107 -15.26 4.53 -7.91
N ASP A 108 -14.03 4.94 -7.61
CA ASP A 108 -13.43 6.20 -8.04
C ASP A 108 -12.00 5.93 -8.59
N PRO A 109 -11.88 5.74 -9.92
CA PRO A 109 -10.65 5.26 -10.55
C PRO A 109 -9.50 6.25 -10.59
N GLU A 110 -9.74 7.55 -10.40
CA GLU A 110 -8.71 8.59 -10.49
C GLU A 110 -8.36 9.05 -9.06
N PRO A 111 -7.08 9.02 -8.63
CA PRO A 111 -5.85 8.77 -9.40
C PRO A 111 -5.39 7.30 -9.44
N GLY A 112 -6.26 6.38 -9.01
CA GLY A 112 -6.01 4.93 -9.00
C GLY A 112 -5.24 4.45 -7.77
N LEU A 113 -5.47 3.19 -7.37
CA LEU A 113 -4.78 2.60 -6.22
C LEU A 113 -3.28 2.47 -6.47
N GLY A 114 -2.86 2.14 -7.70
CA GLY A 114 -1.44 2.01 -8.06
C GLY A 114 -0.61 3.23 -7.66
N THR A 115 -1.11 4.44 -7.94
CA THR A 115 -0.42 5.70 -7.59
C THR A 115 -0.20 5.87 -6.09
N HIS A 116 -1.16 5.43 -5.27
CA HIS A 116 -1.05 5.47 -3.82
C HIS A 116 -0.05 4.43 -3.31
N LEU A 117 -0.07 3.21 -3.89
CA LEU A 117 0.90 2.16 -3.54
C LEU A 117 2.33 2.57 -3.90
N ASP A 118 2.54 3.20 -5.05
CA ASP A 118 3.87 3.67 -5.47
C ASP A 118 4.43 4.70 -4.47
N SER A 119 3.59 5.65 -4.02
CA SER A 119 3.96 6.63 -3.00
C SER A 119 4.33 5.97 -1.66
N ALA A 120 3.58 4.94 -1.26
CA ALA A 120 3.86 4.18 -0.04
C ALA A 120 5.14 3.35 -0.15
N LEU A 121 5.39 2.73 -1.31
CA LEU A 121 6.62 1.99 -1.60
C LEU A 121 7.84 2.91 -1.54
N ASP A 122 7.76 4.13 -2.08
CA ASP A 122 8.84 5.10 -1.99
C ASP A 122 9.13 5.51 -0.53
N ALA A 123 8.09 5.71 0.29
CA ALA A 123 8.26 5.96 1.72
C ALA A 123 8.95 4.78 2.43
N CYS A 124 8.52 3.54 2.16
CA CYS A 124 9.13 2.35 2.73
C CYS A 124 10.60 2.20 2.29
N ARG A 125 10.93 2.49 1.02
CA ARG A 125 12.31 2.42 0.50
C ARG A 125 13.22 3.36 1.28
N LEU A 126 12.84 4.62 1.41
CA LEU A 126 13.62 5.63 2.15
C LEU A 126 13.87 5.22 3.59
N ARG A 127 12.89 4.57 4.22
CA ARG A 127 13.03 4.11 5.60
C ARG A 127 13.97 2.91 5.76
N LEU A 128 14.07 2.08 4.73
CA LEU A 128 14.91 0.87 4.71
C LEU A 128 16.35 1.17 4.24
N VAL A 129 16.61 2.31 3.60
CA VAL A 129 17.98 2.76 3.34
C VAL A 129 18.65 3.07 4.68
N PRO A 130 19.76 2.41 5.04
CA PRO A 130 20.52 2.75 6.25
C PRO A 130 20.95 4.22 6.15
N ALA A 131 20.92 4.96 7.25
CA ALA A 131 21.47 6.31 7.36
C ALA A 131 23.02 6.32 7.24
N ALA A 132 23.54 5.80 6.14
CA ALA A 132 24.95 5.63 5.83
C ALA A 132 25.29 6.43 4.56
N ALA A 133 25.19 7.75 4.67
CA ALA A 133 25.83 8.72 3.79
C ALA A 133 25.99 10.05 4.53
N GLY A 134 26.86 10.04 5.54
CA GLY A 134 27.24 11.22 6.31
C GLY A 134 28.55 10.94 7.04
N PHE A 135 29.64 10.89 6.26
CA PHE A 135 30.98 11.13 6.78
C PHE A 135 31.19 12.64 6.93
#